data_AF-A0A1G1JVT3-F1
#
_entry.id   AF-A0A1G1JVT3-F1
#
_cell.length_a   1.000
_cell.length_b   1.000
_cell.length_c   1.000
_cell.angle_alpha   90.00
_cell.angle_beta   90.00
_cell.angle_gamma   90.00
#
_symmetry.space_group_name_H-M   'P 1'
#
loop_
_entity.id
_entity.type
_entity.pdbx_description
1 polymer ?
#
loop_
_entity_poly.entity_id
_entity_poly.type
_entity_poly.pdbx_seq_one_letter_code
_entity_poly.pdbx_strand_id
1 'polypeptide(L)'
;MMRLKKKGFTLIELLVVIIIVGILAAVAVPIMTGQVVRAKKTEAVAALGTLKTAMTAYRAEYGYYPANDASPLDWGTYGLTASDFDGKYYNNLSYSWTNAGGGDSSLSATQESVSAIVVYMNMNGTITGDRL
;
A
#
# COMPACT_ATOMS: atom_id res chain seq x y z
N MET A 1 4.57 36.32 53.64
CA MET A 1 4.34 35.18 52.70
C MET A 1 3.83 35.76 51.39
N MET A 2 4.62 35.76 50.31
CA MET A 2 4.28 36.43 49.05
C MET A 2 3.48 35.48 48.14
N ARG A 3 2.22 35.82 47.82
CA ARG A 3 1.41 35.09 46.83
C ARG A 3 1.81 35.54 45.42
N LEU A 4 2.44 34.65 44.67
CA LEU A 4 2.66 34.82 43.23
C LEU A 4 1.29 34.84 42.53
N LYS A 5 0.94 35.96 41.88
CA LYS A 5 -0.25 36.05 41.03
C LYS A 5 -0.11 35.07 39.86
N LYS A 6 -0.97 34.06 39.77
CA LYS A 6 -1.07 33.22 38.57
C LYS A 6 -1.61 34.08 37.42
N LYS A 7 -0.78 34.35 36.41
CA LYS A 7 -1.22 34.93 35.14
C LYS A 7 -2.05 33.88 34.41
N GLY A 8 -3.30 34.20 34.07
CA GLY A 8 -4.14 33.38 33.20
C GLY A 8 -3.85 33.67 31.73
N PHE A 9 -4.10 32.69 30.86
CA PHE A 9 -4.07 32.87 29.40
C PHE A 9 -5.20 33.81 28.97
N THR A 10 -4.94 34.66 27.98
CA THR A 10 -5.98 35.51 27.38
C THR A 10 -6.75 34.72 26.32
N LEU A 11 -8.04 35.04 26.15
CA LEU A 11 -8.87 34.44 25.10
C LEU A 11 -8.34 34.77 23.70
N ILE A 12 -7.71 35.94 23.53
CA ILE A 12 -7.13 36.35 22.26
C ILE A 12 -5.86 35.56 21.91
N GLU A 13 -5.03 35.21 22.91
CA GLU A 13 -3.87 34.34 22.70
C GLU A 13 -4.32 32.96 22.21
N LEU A 14 -5.39 32.41 22.78
CA LEU A 14 -5.93 31.11 22.35
C LEU A 14 -6.58 31.20 20.95
N LEU A 15 -7.22 32.32 20.62
CA LEU A 15 -7.84 32.54 19.32
C LEU A 15 -6.82 32.60 18.17
N VAL A 16 -5.70 33.31 18.37
CA VAL A 16 -4.64 33.37 17.33
C VAL A 16 -4.01 32.00 17.12
N VAL A 17 -3.82 31.21 18.18
CA VAL A 17 -3.23 29.87 18.09
C VAL A 17 -4.10 28.93 17.25
N ILE A 18 -5.42 28.88 17.49
CA ILE A 18 -6.30 28.00 16.70
C ILE A 18 -6.40 28.42 15.24
N ILE A 19 -6.27 29.71 14.92
CA ILE A 19 -6.22 30.20 13.53
C ILE A 19 -4.97 29.68 12.84
N ILE A 20 -3.80 29.81 13.48
CA ILE A 20 -2.54 29.32 12.91
C ILE A 20 -2.58 27.79 12.74
N VAL A 21 -3.04 27.05 13.76
CA VAL A 21 -3.19 25.58 13.68
C VAL A 21 -4.18 25.19 12.58
N GLY A 22 -5.27 25.93 12.41
CA GLY A 22 -6.25 25.70 11.35
C GLY A 22 -5.65 25.83 9.95
N ILE A 23 -4.83 26.87 9.71
CA ILE A 23 -4.13 27.07 8.43
C ILE A 23 -3.13 25.92 8.18
N LEU A 24 -2.35 25.55 9.20
CA LEU A 24 -1.38 24.44 9.07
C LEU A 24 -2.08 23.11 8.79
N ALA A 25 -3.18 22.81 9.49
CA ALA A 25 -3.94 21.59 9.30
C ALA A 25 -4.55 21.48 7.89
N ALA A 26 -5.08 22.58 7.35
CA ALA A 26 -5.68 22.62 6.02
C ALA A 26 -4.70 22.22 4.90
N VAL A 27 -3.42 22.59 5.05
CA VAL A 27 -2.36 22.21 4.11
C VAL A 27 -1.76 20.84 4.42
N ALA A 28 -1.59 20.51 5.71
CA ALA A 28 -0.94 19.28 6.12
C ALA A 28 -1.74 18.02 5.80
N VAL A 29 -3.06 18.03 6.02
CA VAL A 29 -3.94 16.86 5.81
C VAL A 29 -3.87 16.32 4.38
N PRO A 30 -4.09 17.11 3.30
CA PRO A 30 -4.03 16.57 1.93
C PRO A 30 -2.62 16.10 1.54
N ILE A 31 -1.56 16.72 2.08
CA ILE A 31 -0.19 16.27 1.83
C ILE A 31 0.03 14.90 2.47
N MET A 32 -0.38 14.72 3.73
CA MET A 32 -0.23 13.45 4.45
C MET A 32 -1.01 12.32 3.80
N THR A 33 -2.26 12.56 3.35
CA THR A 33 -3.04 11.52 2.65
C THR A 33 -2.38 11.08 1.35
N GLY A 34 -1.84 12.02 0.57
CA GLY A 34 -1.06 11.71 -0.64
C GLY A 34 0.20 10.88 -0.36
N GLN A 35 0.91 11.17 0.74
CA GLN A 35 2.08 10.38 1.17
C GLN A 35 1.69 8.96 1.57
N VAL A 36 0.57 8.79 2.29
CA VAL A 36 0.07 7.45 2.67
C VAL A 36 -0.30 6.64 1.42
N VAL A 37 -0.96 7.23 0.42
CA VAL A 37 -1.27 6.54 -0.85
C VAL A 37 0.01 6.10 -1.57
N ARG A 38 1.03 6.97 -1.63
CA ARG A 38 2.33 6.61 -2.21
C ARG A 38 3.03 5.49 -1.45
N ALA A 39 2.98 5.51 -0.11
CA ALA A 39 3.54 4.45 0.72
C ALA A 39 2.85 3.11 0.47
N LYS A 40 1.51 3.10 0.40
CA LYS A 40 0.71 1.91 0.03
C LYS A 40 1.14 1.36 -1.33
N LYS A 41 1.20 2.20 -2.37
CA LYS A 41 1.63 1.77 -3.71
C LYS A 41 3.05 1.22 -3.71
N THR A 42 3.97 1.84 -2.98
CA THR A 42 5.36 1.39 -2.90
C THR A 42 5.47 0.01 -2.26
N GLU A 43 4.72 -0.24 -1.18
CA GLU A 43 4.65 -1.56 -0.52
C GLU A 43 4.09 -2.63 -1.47
N ALA A 44 2.97 -2.33 -2.14
CA ALA A 44 2.40 -3.24 -3.13
C ALA A 44 3.40 -3.57 -4.25
N VAL A 45 4.05 -2.57 -4.84
CA VAL A 45 5.02 -2.76 -5.92
C VAL A 45 6.21 -3.62 -5.48
N ALA A 46 6.71 -3.40 -4.26
CA ALA A 46 7.80 -4.21 -3.71
C ALA A 46 7.39 -5.68 -3.57
N ALA A 47 6.23 -5.95 -2.96
CA ALA A 47 5.70 -7.30 -2.82
C ALA A 47 5.43 -7.98 -4.17
N LEU A 48 4.80 -7.26 -5.12
CA LEU A 48 4.56 -7.76 -6.47
C LEU A 48 5.87 -8.04 -7.23
N GLY A 49 6.93 -7.26 -6.98
CA GLY A 49 8.27 -7.52 -7.52
C GLY A 49 8.87 -8.85 -7.03
N THR A 50 8.71 -9.17 -5.74
CA THR A 50 9.09 -10.46 -5.18
C THR A 50 8.31 -11.59 -5.85
N LEU A 51 6.98 -11.45 -5.97
CA LEU A 51 6.13 -12.44 -6.63
C LEU A 51 6.48 -12.65 -8.10
N LYS A 52 6.74 -11.56 -8.83
CA LYS A 52 7.16 -11.61 -10.23
C LYS A 52 8.45 -12.41 -10.37
N THR A 53 9.41 -12.20 -9.47
CA THR A 53 10.68 -12.92 -9.48
C THR A 53 10.45 -14.42 -9.27
N ALA A 54 9.63 -14.78 -8.28
CA ALA A 54 9.26 -16.18 -8.01
C ALA A 54 8.53 -16.82 -9.21
N MET A 55 7.59 -16.11 -9.85
CA MET A 55 6.89 -16.61 -11.03
C MET A 55 7.78 -16.72 -12.27
N THR A 56 8.73 -15.82 -12.43
CA THR A 56 9.73 -15.90 -13.51
C THR A 56 10.61 -17.13 -13.30
N ALA A 57 11.01 -17.42 -12.06
CA ALA A 57 11.76 -18.63 -11.72
C ALA A 57 10.93 -19.90 -11.99
N TYR A 58 9.66 -19.92 -11.55
CA TYR A 58 8.73 -21.03 -11.84
C TYR A 58 8.62 -21.30 -13.35
N ARG A 59 8.41 -20.26 -14.16
CA ARG A 59 8.34 -20.41 -15.61
C ARG A 59 9.66 -20.88 -16.22
N ALA A 60 10.80 -20.46 -15.69
CA ALA A 60 12.10 -20.92 -16.15
C ALA A 60 12.32 -22.42 -15.88
N GLU A 61 11.78 -22.93 -14.78
CA GLU A 61 11.88 -24.34 -14.41
C GLU A 61 10.88 -25.24 -15.15
N TYR A 62 9.60 -24.85 -15.21
CA TYR A 62 8.52 -25.68 -15.76
C TYR A 62 8.14 -25.33 -17.21
N GLY A 63 8.62 -24.22 -17.75
CA GLY A 63 8.36 -23.76 -19.13
C GLY A 63 7.04 -23.00 -19.33
N TYR A 64 6.18 -22.94 -18.31
CA TYR A 64 4.90 -22.25 -18.34
C TYR A 64 4.65 -21.48 -17.03
N TYR A 65 3.78 -20.47 -17.06
CA TYR A 65 3.32 -19.82 -15.84
C TYR A 65 2.26 -20.67 -15.12
N PRO A 66 2.20 -20.63 -13.79
CA PRO A 66 1.14 -21.29 -13.01
C PRO A 66 -0.27 -20.91 -13.52
N ALA A 67 -1.23 -21.80 -13.27
CA ALA A 67 -2.64 -21.51 -13.51
C ALA A 67 -3.12 -20.31 -12.68
N ASN A 68 -4.25 -19.72 -13.04
CA ASN A 68 -4.88 -18.65 -12.27
C ASN A 68 -5.02 -19.08 -10.81
N ASP A 69 -4.65 -18.18 -9.91
CA ASP A 69 -4.74 -18.43 -8.49
C ASP A 69 -5.34 -17.19 -7.81
N ALA A 70 -6.44 -17.43 -7.11
CA ALA A 70 -7.13 -16.36 -6.40
C ALA A 70 -6.44 -16.08 -5.08
N SER A 71 -6.82 -14.99 -4.41
CA SER A 71 -6.37 -14.72 -3.06
C SER A 71 -6.98 -15.72 -2.05
N PRO A 72 -6.20 -16.29 -1.11
CA PRO A 72 -4.75 -16.24 -1.03
C PRO A 72 -4.07 -17.16 -2.05
N LEU A 73 -2.93 -16.70 -2.55
CA LEU A 73 -2.06 -17.52 -3.38
C LEU A 73 -1.54 -18.74 -2.62
N ASP A 74 -1.35 -19.85 -3.33
CA ASP A 74 -0.59 -20.98 -2.82
C ASP A 74 0.91 -20.64 -2.80
N TRP A 75 1.36 -20.03 -1.70
CA TRP A 75 2.74 -19.59 -1.50
C TRP A 75 3.77 -20.71 -1.68
N GLY A 76 3.40 -21.94 -1.32
CA GLY A 76 4.28 -23.12 -1.42
C GLY A 76 4.67 -23.44 -2.86
N THR A 77 3.75 -23.24 -3.82
CA THR A 77 4.01 -23.41 -5.26
C THR A 77 5.11 -22.47 -5.76
N TYR A 78 5.28 -21.31 -5.11
CA TYR A 78 6.26 -20.29 -5.48
C TYR A 78 7.53 -20.30 -4.63
N GLY A 79 7.66 -21.24 -3.69
CA GLY A 79 8.76 -21.26 -2.73
C GLY A 79 8.76 -20.06 -1.79
N LEU A 80 7.58 -19.51 -1.52
CA LEU A 80 7.35 -18.35 -0.65
C LEU A 80 6.52 -18.76 0.57
N THR A 81 6.44 -17.88 1.56
CA THR A 81 5.59 -18.06 2.74
C THR A 81 4.59 -16.93 2.85
N ALA A 82 3.45 -17.19 3.52
CA ALA A 82 2.44 -16.15 3.75
C ALA A 82 3.00 -14.95 4.55
N SER A 83 3.99 -15.19 5.41
CA SER A 83 4.67 -14.14 6.19
C SER A 83 5.52 -13.19 5.35
N ASP A 84 5.98 -13.61 4.16
CA ASP A 84 6.70 -12.72 3.24
C ASP A 84 5.81 -11.60 2.69
N PHE A 85 4.49 -11.74 2.87
CA PHE A 85 3.45 -10.87 2.35
C PHE A 85 2.56 -10.27 3.45
N ASP A 86 3.01 -10.29 4.71
CA ASP A 86 2.32 -9.64 5.83
C ASP A 86 2.94 -8.25 6.11
N GLY A 87 2.47 -7.26 5.34
CA GLY A 87 2.93 -5.88 5.38
C GLY A 87 2.07 -4.97 6.26
N LYS A 88 2.36 -3.67 6.20
CA LYS A 88 1.62 -2.65 6.97
C LYS A 88 0.27 -2.32 6.35
N TYR A 89 0.19 -2.38 5.02
CA TYR A 89 -0.99 -1.96 4.24
C TYR A 89 -1.62 -3.10 3.46
N TYR A 90 -0.88 -4.17 3.21
CA TYR A 90 -1.32 -5.38 2.53
C TYR A 90 -0.96 -6.59 3.40
N ASN A 91 -1.78 -7.63 3.31
CA ASN A 91 -1.56 -8.91 3.98
C ASN A 91 -1.54 -10.04 2.94
N ASN A 92 -1.29 -11.27 3.37
CA ASN A 92 -1.24 -12.42 2.46
C ASN A 92 -2.56 -12.67 1.70
N LEU A 93 -3.70 -12.18 2.18
CA LEU A 93 -4.98 -12.30 1.47
C LEU A 93 -5.16 -11.24 0.38
N SER A 94 -4.22 -10.29 0.27
CA SER A 94 -4.35 -9.16 -0.65
C SER A 94 -3.88 -9.46 -2.07
N TYR A 95 -3.25 -10.60 -2.33
CA TYR A 95 -2.55 -10.88 -3.58
C TYR A 95 -3.26 -11.93 -4.43
N SER A 96 -3.29 -11.71 -5.75
CA SER A 96 -3.83 -12.68 -6.71
C SER A 96 -3.02 -12.73 -7.99
N TRP A 97 -3.18 -13.83 -8.73
CA TRP A 97 -2.49 -14.10 -9.98
C TRP A 97 -3.50 -14.45 -11.09
N THR A 98 -3.37 -13.78 -12.23
CA THR A 98 -4.14 -14.08 -13.44
C THR A 98 -3.20 -14.37 -14.60
N ASN A 99 -3.22 -15.61 -15.04
CA ASN A 99 -2.70 -16.10 -16.31
C ASN A 99 -3.77 -15.99 -17.40
N ALA A 100 -3.69 -14.93 -18.20
CA ALA A 100 -4.61 -14.68 -19.32
C ALA A 100 -4.21 -15.45 -20.60
N GLY A 101 -3.08 -16.15 -20.60
CA GLY A 101 -2.41 -16.58 -21.82
C GLY A 101 -1.83 -15.39 -22.60
N GLY A 102 -0.65 -15.55 -23.19
CA GLY A 102 0.04 -14.42 -23.86
C GLY A 102 0.57 -13.35 -22.90
N GLY A 103 0.81 -12.14 -23.41
CA GLY A 103 1.49 -11.04 -22.70
C GLY A 103 0.70 -10.36 -21.58
N ASP A 104 -0.58 -10.71 -21.40
CA ASP A 104 -1.53 -10.01 -20.52
C ASP A 104 -1.62 -10.62 -19.11
N SER A 105 -0.74 -11.56 -18.79
CA SER A 105 -0.70 -12.17 -17.45
C SER A 105 -0.23 -11.17 -16.40
N SER A 106 -0.93 -11.09 -15.28
CA SER A 106 -0.74 -10.05 -14.27
C SER A 106 -0.89 -10.55 -12.83
N LEU A 107 -0.09 -9.92 -12.00
CA LEU A 107 -0.15 -9.93 -10.55
C LEU A 107 -1.02 -8.78 -10.07
N SER A 108 -1.76 -8.98 -8.98
CA SER A 108 -2.47 -7.88 -8.33
C SER A 108 -2.29 -7.87 -6.82
N ALA A 109 -2.34 -6.67 -6.23
CA ALA A 109 -2.42 -6.44 -4.80
C ALA A 109 -3.62 -5.52 -4.51
N THR A 110 -4.59 -6.02 -3.76
CA THR A 110 -5.87 -5.36 -3.43
C THR A 110 -5.99 -5.16 -1.93
N GLN A 111 -6.16 -3.91 -1.49
CA GLN A 111 -6.41 -3.61 -0.08
C GLN A 111 -7.90 -3.73 0.28
N GLU A 112 -8.24 -4.47 1.34
CA GLU A 112 -9.63 -4.64 1.83
C GLU A 112 -10.22 -3.42 2.60
N SER A 113 -9.76 -2.19 2.36
CA SER A 113 -10.21 -0.99 3.10
C SER A 113 -11.02 -0.01 2.23
N VAL A 114 -11.81 0.87 2.87
CA VAL A 114 -12.83 1.82 2.35
C VAL A 114 -12.46 2.60 1.08
N SER A 115 -11.18 2.75 0.75
CA SER A 115 -10.69 3.17 -0.56
C SER A 115 -9.69 2.12 -1.04
N ALA A 116 -10.21 1.14 -1.79
CA ALA A 116 -9.46 -0.02 -2.23
C ALA A 116 -8.45 0.41 -3.30
N ILE A 117 -7.18 0.52 -2.90
CA ILE A 117 -6.08 0.67 -3.86
C ILE A 117 -5.78 -0.71 -4.43
N VAL A 118 -5.95 -0.85 -5.74
CA VAL A 118 -5.56 -2.04 -6.49
C VAL A 118 -4.39 -1.70 -7.37
N VAL A 119 -3.29 -2.45 -7.21
CA VAL A 119 -2.09 -2.34 -8.04
C VAL A 119 -1.97 -3.59 -8.88
N TYR A 120 -1.86 -3.44 -10.19
CA TYR A 120 -1.56 -4.54 -11.11
C TYR A 120 -0.13 -4.43 -11.61
N MET A 121 0.55 -5.56 -11.74
CA MET A 121 1.87 -5.67 -12.35
C MET A 121 1.85 -6.76 -13.40
N ASN A 122 2.18 -6.43 -14.65
CA ASN A 122 2.37 -7.46 -15.67
C ASN A 122 3.74 -8.16 -15.52
N MET A 123 3.94 -9.27 -16.21
CA MET A 123 5.21 -10.00 -16.18
C MET A 123 6.39 -9.23 -16.82
N ASN A 124 6.12 -8.18 -17.58
CA ASN A 124 7.16 -7.27 -18.07
C ASN A 124 7.57 -6.20 -17.04
N GLY A 125 6.87 -6.10 -15.89
CA GLY A 125 7.12 -5.12 -14.83
C GLY A 125 6.41 -3.77 -15.01
N THR A 126 5.56 -3.63 -16.02
CA THR A 126 4.68 -2.48 -16.17
C THR A 126 3.60 -2.52 -15.09
N ILE A 127 3.41 -1.39 -14.41
CA ILE A 127 2.38 -1.22 -13.39
C ILE A 127 1.15 -0.55 -14.03
N THR A 128 -0.02 -1.14 -13.82
CA THR A 128 -1.32 -0.64 -14.30
C THR A 128 -2.29 -0.59 -13.12
N GLY A 129 -3.29 0.29 -13.17
CA GLY A 129 -4.27 0.45 -12.07
C GLY A 129 -4.00 1.72 -11.27
N ASP A 130 -4.43 2.84 -11.81
CA ASP A 130 -4.53 4.10 -11.07
C ASP A 130 -6.00 4.48 -10.99
N ARG A 131 -6.70 3.92 -10.00
CA ARG A 131 -7.99 4.45 -9.57
C ARG A 131 -7.88 4.81 -8.10
N LEU A 132 -8.04 6.11 -7.82
CA LEU A 132 -8.49 6.63 -6.54
C LEU A 132 -10.01 6.46 -6.44
#